data_AF-A0A2G8LCQ9-F1
#
_entry.id   AF-A0A2G8LCQ9-F1
#
_cell.length_a   1.000
_cell.length_b   1.000
_cell.length_c   1.000
_cell.angle_alpha   90.00
_cell.angle_beta   90.00
_cell.angle_gamma   90.00
#
_symmetry.space_group_name_H-M   'P 1'
#
loop_
_entity.id
_entity.type
_entity.pdbx_description
1 polymer ?
#
loop_
_entity_poly.entity_id
_entity_poly.type
_entity_poly.pdbx_seq_one_letter_code
_entity_poly.pdbx_strand_id
1 'polypeptide(L)'
;MKIIPIFTLSIDDNDGNAKGYFCSHCKEEWLADKENMNGDNVVKYQHEAHHIVPSFCCMQVSDTGNYIQWKNINKPTGGLKPGDQVAWLRPIMGYWHHAIVEEVTDDSIEVIEWSCDVQSCGGIHRKSKKQKCGNCCSSDVQGYYPEEVEQLNTPAVVLVRARARLGDTGFGPCSDNCEHFATYCKTGLHLCNQLHQWKITLRAWICGIVVSLFHMVIVVAFSEVIESFAGNNKHWLGAILLVVSEILYQIVVVCVIYCRDSRREGFRTDGDKKMSRACKCALLKAAYSLFCL
;
A
#
# COMPACT_ATOMS: atom_id res chain seq x y z
N MET A 1 -7.29 27.98 26.53
CA MET A 1 -7.81 26.64 26.17
C MET A 1 -7.05 25.63 27.03
N LYS A 2 -7.70 24.98 28.00
CA LYS A 2 -7.06 23.95 28.84
C LYS A 2 -6.95 22.69 27.99
N ILE A 3 -5.73 22.30 27.62
CA ILE A 3 -5.45 20.98 27.07
C ILE A 3 -5.66 20.01 28.24
N ILE A 4 -6.82 19.34 28.26
CA ILE A 4 -7.05 18.23 29.18
C ILE A 4 -6.46 17.00 28.47
N PRO A 5 -5.43 16.35 29.03
CA PRO A 5 -4.85 15.16 28.41
C PRO A 5 -5.85 14.02 28.54
N ILE A 6 -6.61 13.79 27.48
CA ILE A 6 -7.41 12.57 27.35
C ILE A 6 -6.41 11.48 26.94
N PHE A 7 -5.96 10.71 27.94
CA PHE A 7 -4.98 9.62 27.87
C PHE A 7 -3.53 10.04 27.53
N THR A 8 -2.86 10.72 28.46
CA THR A 8 -1.38 10.67 28.52
C THR A 8 -0.94 9.36 29.16
N LEU A 9 -0.58 8.36 28.35
CA LEU A 9 0.31 7.29 28.80
C LEU A 9 1.73 7.88 28.82
N SER A 10 2.17 8.38 29.98
CA SER A 10 3.59 8.65 30.20
C SER A 10 4.29 7.30 30.30
N ILE A 11 4.91 6.87 29.20
CA ILE A 11 5.86 5.76 29.26
C ILE A 11 7.13 6.36 29.87
N ASP A 12 7.31 6.20 31.17
CA ASP A 12 8.61 6.40 31.80
C ASP A 12 9.49 5.21 31.37
N ASP A 13 10.08 5.34 30.19
CA ASP A 13 11.27 4.56 29.86
C ASP A 13 12.37 5.05 30.81
N ASN A 14 12.81 4.18 31.73
CA ASN A 14 13.88 4.43 32.73
C ASN A 14 15.24 4.86 32.11
N ASP A 15 15.34 4.97 30.79
CA ASP A 15 16.56 5.27 30.04
C ASP A 15 16.81 6.78 29.80
N GLY A 16 15.98 7.69 30.31
CA GLY A 16 16.14 9.13 30.04
C GLY A 16 16.04 9.46 28.54
N ASN A 17 15.34 8.63 27.77
CA ASN A 17 15.18 8.77 26.33
C ASN A 17 14.01 9.70 25.97
N ALA A 18 14.09 10.27 24.77
CA ALA A 18 13.16 11.27 24.22
C ALA A 18 11.69 10.91 24.47
N LYS A 19 10.89 11.89 24.93
CA LYS A 19 9.45 11.73 25.19
C LYS A 19 8.68 12.21 23.96
N GLY A 20 7.79 11.36 23.47
CA GLY A 20 6.87 11.69 22.38
C GLY A 20 5.42 11.56 22.85
N TYR A 21 4.56 12.44 22.36
CA TYR A 21 3.12 12.37 22.55
C TYR A 21 2.43 12.36 21.20
N PHE A 22 1.38 11.56 21.09
CA PHE A 22 0.54 11.49 19.90
C PHE A 22 -0.93 11.61 20.29
N CYS A 23 -1.67 12.50 19.64
CA CYS A 23 -3.11 12.59 19.85
C CYS A 23 -3.84 11.77 18.79
N SER A 24 -4.48 10.68 19.20
CA SER A 24 -5.23 9.80 18.30
C SER A 24 -6.43 10.46 17.62
N HIS A 25 -6.94 11.58 18.17
CA HIS A 25 -8.08 12.32 17.62
C HIS A 25 -7.67 13.33 16.53
N CYS A 26 -6.74 14.24 16.82
CA CYS A 26 -6.30 15.24 15.84
C CYS A 26 -5.12 14.80 14.98
N LYS A 27 -4.53 13.63 15.28
CA LYS A 27 -3.36 13.05 14.57
C LYS A 27 -2.14 13.97 14.60
N GLU A 28 -2.02 14.80 15.63
CA GLU A 28 -0.84 15.64 15.88
C GLU A 28 0.16 14.91 16.79
N GLU A 29 1.45 15.18 16.57
CA GLU A 29 2.55 14.69 17.39
C GLU A 29 3.32 15.84 18.05
N TRP A 30 3.84 15.56 19.25
CA TRP A 30 4.77 16.43 19.98
C TRP A 30 5.96 15.60 20.40
N LEU A 31 7.10 15.84 19.74
CA LEU A 31 8.36 15.17 20.02
C LEU A 31 9.24 16.11 20.84
N ALA A 32 9.63 15.70 22.04
CA ALA A 32 10.61 16.45 22.82
C ALA A 32 12.02 15.97 22.45
N ASP A 33 12.84 16.86 21.90
CA ASP A 33 14.26 16.58 21.71
C ASP A 33 14.97 16.42 23.06
N LYS A 34 15.96 15.52 23.11
CA LYS A 34 16.79 15.29 24.31
C LYS A 34 17.40 16.59 24.86
N GLU A 35 17.71 17.56 23.99
CA GLU A 35 18.33 18.83 24.38
C GLU A 35 17.35 19.86 24.97
N ASN A 36 16.03 19.67 24.82
CA ASN A 36 15.00 20.64 25.25
C ASN A 36 14.13 20.16 26.42
N MET A 37 14.53 19.10 27.14
CA MET A 37 13.76 18.54 28.26
C MET A 37 13.72 19.42 29.53
N ASN A 38 14.39 20.57 29.56
CA ASN A 38 14.31 21.52 30.67
C ASN A 38 13.03 22.39 30.68
N GLY A 39 12.01 22.05 29.88
CA GLY A 39 10.63 22.45 30.15
C GLY A 39 10.14 23.76 29.53
N ASP A 40 11.01 24.58 28.93
CA ASP A 40 10.59 25.90 28.47
C ASP A 40 10.22 25.98 26.97
N ASN A 41 10.63 25.02 26.13
CA ASN A 41 10.32 25.07 24.69
C ASN A 41 10.02 23.67 24.10
N VAL A 42 8.79 23.19 24.26
CA VAL A 42 8.27 22.09 23.42
C VAL A 42 8.07 22.65 22.01
N VAL A 43 9.01 22.35 21.11
CA VAL A 43 8.87 22.73 19.70
C VAL A 43 7.78 21.86 19.10
N LYS A 44 6.69 22.49 18.64
CA LYS A 44 5.72 21.80 17.77
C LYS A 44 6.48 21.40 16.51
N TYR A 45 6.73 20.10 16.32
CA TYR A 45 7.28 19.59 15.08
C TYR A 45 6.23 19.81 14.00
N GLN A 46 6.33 20.93 13.29
CA GLN A 46 5.53 21.12 12.08
C GLN A 46 6.15 20.24 11.00
N HIS A 47 5.42 19.21 10.61
CA HIS A 47 5.77 18.42 9.44
C HIS A 47 5.83 19.33 8.22
N GLU A 48 7.03 19.66 7.77
CA GLU A 48 7.22 19.99 6.37
C GLU A 48 6.99 18.68 5.61
N ALA A 49 5.79 18.51 5.07
CA ALA A 49 5.45 17.39 4.21
C ALA A 49 6.26 17.50 2.92
N HIS A 50 7.53 17.09 2.98
CA HIS A 50 8.40 17.07 1.83
C HIS A 50 7.97 15.97 0.89
N HIS A 51 7.73 16.39 -0.35
CA HIS A 51 7.45 15.61 -1.56
C HIS A 51 7.18 14.12 -1.34
N ILE A 52 5.90 13.77 -1.49
CA ILE A 52 5.43 12.42 -1.76
C ILE A 52 6.35 11.82 -2.83
N VAL A 53 7.18 10.85 -2.45
CA VAL A 53 7.88 10.04 -3.43
C VAL A 53 6.80 9.12 -4.02
N PRO A 54 6.42 9.31 -5.29
CA PRO A 54 5.22 8.68 -5.84
C PRO A 54 5.33 7.15 -5.92
N SER A 55 6.49 6.54 -5.63
CA SER A 55 6.77 5.12 -5.85
C SER A 55 6.65 4.24 -4.60
N PHE A 56 6.11 4.75 -3.49
CA PHE A 56 5.94 3.95 -2.28
C PHE A 56 4.78 2.97 -2.43
N CYS A 57 4.94 1.95 -3.26
CA CYS A 57 4.06 0.80 -3.24
C CYS A 57 4.54 -0.13 -2.10
N CYS A 58 4.25 0.17 -0.84
CA CYS A 58 4.55 -0.73 0.30
C CYS A 58 3.58 -1.93 0.38
N MET A 59 3.07 -2.35 -0.76
CA MET A 59 1.97 -3.32 -0.92
C MET A 59 2.23 -4.36 -2.01
N GLN A 60 3.21 -4.11 -2.87
CA GLN A 60 3.98 -5.19 -3.45
C GLN A 60 5.31 -5.14 -2.70
N VAL A 61 5.86 -6.29 -2.35
CA VAL A 61 7.31 -6.41 -2.29
C VAL A 61 7.74 -5.98 -3.69
N SER A 62 8.00 -4.68 -3.84
CA SER A 62 8.49 -4.14 -5.08
C SER A 62 9.73 -4.94 -5.41
N ASP A 63 10.10 -4.95 -6.67
CA ASP A 63 11.41 -5.40 -7.11
C ASP A 63 12.58 -4.61 -6.46
N THR A 64 12.31 -3.81 -5.40
CA THR A 64 13.22 -2.98 -4.59
C THR A 64 13.23 -3.32 -3.09
N GLY A 65 12.35 -4.21 -2.60
CA GLY A 65 12.38 -4.66 -1.20
C GLY A 65 13.39 -5.79 -0.99
N ASN A 66 14.27 -5.66 0.02
CA ASN A 66 15.16 -6.75 0.39
C ASN A 66 14.40 -7.76 1.27
N TYR A 67 14.32 -9.01 0.80
CA TYR A 67 13.85 -10.11 1.64
C TYR A 67 14.78 -10.25 2.85
N ILE A 68 14.20 -10.24 4.04
CA ILE A 68 14.98 -10.44 5.26
C ILE A 68 15.29 -11.93 5.35
N GLN A 69 16.54 -12.27 5.09
CA GLN A 69 17.04 -13.58 5.46
C GLN A 69 17.33 -13.54 6.96
N TRP A 70 16.50 -14.18 7.78
CA TRP A 70 16.68 -14.29 9.24
C TRP A 70 18.11 -14.68 9.66
N LYS A 71 18.81 -15.49 8.84
CA LYS A 71 20.22 -15.87 9.05
C LYS A 71 21.21 -14.68 9.05
N ASN A 72 20.77 -13.51 8.60
CA ASN A 72 21.56 -12.29 8.46
C ASN A 72 21.03 -11.14 9.32
N ILE A 73 20.09 -11.40 10.24
CA ILE A 73 19.37 -10.34 10.96
C ILE A 73 20.30 -9.44 11.77
N ASN A 74 21.37 -10.01 12.33
CA ASN A 74 22.40 -9.29 13.12
C ASN A 74 23.62 -8.87 12.31
N LYS A 75 23.60 -9.00 10.97
CA LYS A 75 24.75 -8.58 10.17
C LYS A 75 24.84 -7.05 10.15
N PRO A 76 26.04 -6.47 10.36
CA PRO A 76 26.22 -5.02 10.37
C PRO A 76 25.88 -4.37 9.02
N THR A 77 25.91 -5.13 7.93
CA THR A 77 25.48 -4.70 6.59
C THR A 77 24.27 -5.51 6.14
N GLY A 78 23.15 -4.80 5.91
CA GLY A 78 21.90 -5.39 5.42
C GLY A 78 21.10 -6.21 6.44
N GLY A 79 21.48 -6.17 7.72
CA GLY A 79 20.66 -6.67 8.83
C GLY A 79 19.55 -5.71 9.20
N LEU A 80 18.60 -6.19 10.02
CA LEU A 80 17.57 -5.33 10.58
C LEU A 80 18.16 -4.45 11.68
N LYS A 81 17.66 -3.22 11.79
CA LYS A 81 18.00 -2.29 12.86
C LYS A 81 16.73 -1.78 13.54
N PRO A 82 16.81 -1.33 14.80
CA PRO A 82 15.73 -0.58 15.44
C PRO A 82 15.25 0.58 14.55
N GLY A 83 13.94 0.79 14.49
CA GLY A 83 13.30 1.79 13.63
C GLY A 83 13.08 1.34 12.17
N ASP A 84 13.45 0.12 11.81
CA ASP A 84 13.05 -0.45 10.51
C ASP A 84 11.57 -0.78 10.50
N GLN A 85 10.93 -0.55 9.35
CA GLN A 85 9.62 -1.10 9.08
C GLN A 85 9.77 -2.49 8.48
N VAL A 86 9.04 -3.45 9.04
CA VAL A 86 8.96 -4.82 8.53
C VAL A 86 7.53 -5.17 8.18
N ALA A 87 7.36 -6.05 7.21
CA ALA A 87 6.06 -6.58 6.82
C ALA A 87 6.12 -8.07 6.51
N TRP A 88 5.03 -8.78 6.77
CA TRP A 88 4.88 -10.20 6.38
C TRP A 88 3.45 -10.51 5.98
N LEU A 89 3.32 -11.50 5.10
CA LEU A 89 2.01 -11.97 4.66
C LEU A 89 1.32 -12.75 5.79
N ARG A 90 0.05 -12.47 6.05
CA ARG A 90 -0.83 -13.28 6.91
C ARG A 90 -1.59 -14.27 6.02
N PRO A 91 -1.20 -15.56 5.93
CA PRO A 91 -1.71 -16.47 4.90
C PRO A 91 -3.23 -16.65 4.91
N ILE A 92 -3.84 -16.71 6.09
CA ILE A 92 -5.28 -16.92 6.24
C ILE A 92 -6.09 -15.70 5.80
N MET A 93 -5.56 -14.49 5.98
CA MET A 93 -6.28 -13.23 5.71
C MET A 93 -5.81 -12.53 4.43
N GLY A 94 -4.76 -13.03 3.78
CA GLY A 94 -4.30 -12.56 2.47
C GLY A 94 -3.75 -11.13 2.42
N TYR A 95 -3.42 -10.51 3.57
CA TYR A 95 -2.89 -9.16 3.64
C TYR A 95 -1.49 -9.12 4.26
N TRP A 96 -0.76 -8.04 3.97
CA TRP A 96 0.55 -7.75 4.56
C TRP A 96 0.36 -7.04 5.90
N HIS A 97 0.91 -7.63 6.94
CA HIS A 97 0.91 -7.07 8.28
C HIS A 97 2.21 -6.32 8.51
N HIS A 98 2.11 -5.08 8.99
CA HIS A 98 3.24 -4.16 9.14
C HIS A 98 3.56 -3.90 10.62
N ALA A 99 4.85 -3.71 10.92
CA ALA A 99 5.32 -3.38 12.25
C ALA A 99 6.62 -2.54 12.21
N ILE A 100 6.97 -1.97 13.36
CA ILE A 100 8.24 -1.26 13.57
C ILE A 100 9.14 -2.11 14.47
N VAL A 101 10.37 -2.34 14.06
CA VAL A 101 11.38 -3.04 14.85
C VAL A 101 11.81 -2.15 16.02
N GLU A 102 11.64 -2.62 17.25
CA GLU A 102 12.10 -1.94 18.46
C GLU A 102 13.49 -2.40 18.88
N GLU A 103 13.74 -3.71 18.83
CA GLU A 103 15.01 -4.32 19.21
C GLU A 103 15.30 -5.53 18.32
N VAL A 104 16.58 -5.80 18.09
CA VAL A 104 17.06 -6.96 17.33
C VAL A 104 18.03 -7.72 18.21
N THR A 105 17.77 -9.01 18.42
CA THR A 105 18.61 -9.94 19.18
C THR A 105 19.17 -11.05 18.26
N ASP A 106 20.01 -11.91 18.82
CA ASP A 106 20.60 -13.04 18.09
C ASP A 106 19.57 -13.97 17.43
N ASP A 107 18.42 -14.17 18.05
CA ASP A 107 17.40 -15.15 17.67
C ASP A 107 15.99 -14.57 17.46
N SER A 108 15.78 -13.28 17.74
CA SER A 108 14.47 -12.65 17.68
C SER A 108 14.51 -11.17 17.34
N ILE A 109 13.35 -10.64 16.99
CA ILE A 109 13.09 -9.21 16.93
C ILE A 109 11.94 -8.87 17.87
N GLU A 110 12.08 -7.78 18.60
CA GLU A 110 10.96 -7.13 19.25
C GLU A 110 10.37 -6.12 18.29
N VAL A 111 9.04 -6.15 18.12
CA VAL A 111 8.34 -5.21 17.24
C VAL A 111 7.21 -4.52 17.99
N ILE A 112 6.90 -3.30 17.58
CA ILE A 112 5.67 -2.61 17.93
C ILE A 112 4.71 -2.76 16.73
N GLU A 113 3.55 -3.36 16.97
CA GLU A 113 2.57 -3.67 15.93
C GLU A 113 1.13 -3.51 16.43
N TRP A 114 0.20 -3.33 15.50
CA TRP A 114 -1.22 -3.56 15.79
C TRP A 114 -1.45 -5.06 15.99
N SER A 115 -1.90 -5.46 17.17
CA SER A 115 -2.18 -6.86 17.47
C SER A 115 -3.63 -7.05 17.90
N CYS A 116 -4.25 -8.09 17.37
CA CYS A 116 -5.53 -8.60 17.86
C CYS A 116 -5.23 -9.86 18.68
N ASP A 117 -4.73 -9.69 19.91
CA ASP A 117 -4.70 -10.82 20.84
C ASP A 117 -6.12 -11.09 21.33
N VAL A 118 -6.46 -12.37 21.49
CA VAL A 118 -7.80 -12.84 21.89
C VAL A 118 -8.27 -12.23 23.24
N GLN A 119 -7.35 -11.67 24.03
CA GLN A 119 -7.63 -11.04 25.33
C GLN A 119 -7.72 -9.50 25.30
N SER A 120 -7.32 -8.82 24.22
CA SER A 120 -7.41 -7.35 24.12
C SER A 120 -8.26 -6.94 22.91
N CYS A 121 -8.99 -5.84 23.02
CA CYS A 121 -9.92 -5.34 21.99
C CYS A 121 -9.24 -4.79 20.72
N GLY A 122 -8.08 -5.35 20.31
CA GLY A 122 -7.21 -4.80 19.29
C GLY A 122 -6.44 -3.60 19.84
N GLY A 123 -5.12 -3.62 19.73
CA GLY A 123 -4.29 -2.54 20.24
C GLY A 123 -2.89 -2.51 19.65
N ILE A 124 -2.20 -1.37 19.76
CA ILE A 124 -0.76 -1.30 19.47
C ILE A 124 0.02 -1.84 20.66
N HIS A 125 0.79 -2.90 20.43
CA HIS A 125 1.50 -3.63 21.48
C HIS A 125 2.92 -4.00 21.05
N ARG A 126 3.77 -4.25 22.05
CA ARG A 126 5.07 -4.91 21.86
C ARG A 126 4.87 -6.41 21.67
N LYS A 127 5.59 -6.98 20.71
CA LYS A 127 5.57 -8.41 20.41
C LYS A 127 6.98 -8.91 20.11
N SER A 128 7.34 -9.98 20.81
CA SER A 128 8.53 -10.76 20.49
C SER A 128 8.25 -11.70 19.34
N LYS A 129 9.07 -11.63 18.30
CA LYS A 129 9.03 -12.51 17.14
C LYS A 129 10.34 -13.27 17.05
N LYS A 130 10.27 -14.56 17.37
CA LYS A 130 11.36 -15.49 17.15
C LYS A 130 11.34 -16.04 15.74
N GLN A 131 12.51 -16.38 15.21
CA GLN A 131 12.61 -17.13 13.96
C GLN A 131 11.77 -18.41 14.05
N LYS A 132 10.65 -18.48 13.33
CA LYS A 132 9.86 -19.71 13.22
C LYS A 132 10.50 -20.65 12.20
N CYS A 133 10.34 -21.97 12.43
CA CYS A 133 11.05 -23.02 11.71
C CYS A 133 10.92 -22.86 10.17
N GLY A 134 12.02 -23.18 9.48
CA GLY A 134 12.41 -22.66 8.16
C GLY A 134 11.47 -22.87 6.96
N ASN A 135 10.26 -23.43 7.14
CA ASN A 135 9.29 -23.64 6.06
C ASN A 135 7.84 -23.17 6.36
N CYS A 136 7.51 -22.71 7.59
CA CYS A 136 6.12 -22.47 7.99
C CYS A 136 5.69 -20.98 7.90
N CYS A 137 6.62 -20.05 7.85
CA CYS A 137 6.32 -18.62 7.95
C CYS A 137 6.76 -17.89 6.69
N SER A 138 5.86 -17.07 6.15
CA SER A 138 6.12 -16.19 5.01
C SER A 138 7.34 -15.32 5.27
N SER A 139 8.14 -15.06 4.25
CA SER A 139 9.34 -14.22 4.36
C SER A 139 8.98 -12.83 4.87
N ASP A 140 9.63 -12.38 5.92
CA ASP A 140 9.57 -10.98 6.35
C ASP A 140 10.31 -10.12 5.32
N VAL A 141 9.75 -8.94 5.06
CA VAL A 141 10.30 -7.97 4.10
C VAL A 141 10.52 -6.66 4.81
N GLN A 142 11.69 -6.06 4.59
CA GLN A 142 12.01 -4.73 5.08
C GLN A 142 11.47 -3.67 4.11
N GLY A 143 10.80 -2.66 4.63
CA GLY A 143 10.41 -1.49 3.84
C GLY A 143 11.64 -0.65 3.50
N TYR A 144 11.87 -0.38 2.21
CA TYR A 144 12.92 0.52 1.75
C TYR A 144 12.41 1.95 1.70
N TYR A 145 13.15 2.91 2.26
CA TYR A 145 12.83 4.35 2.25
C TYR A 145 13.95 5.15 1.57
N PRO A 146 13.66 6.23 0.80
CA PRO A 146 14.67 7.13 0.27
C PRO A 146 15.56 7.65 1.39
N GLU A 147 16.81 7.91 1.04
CA GLU A 147 17.80 8.39 2.00
C GLU A 147 17.34 9.69 2.68
N GLU A 148 16.65 10.58 1.96
CA GLU A 148 16.13 11.83 2.54
C GLU A 148 15.11 11.56 3.66
N VAL A 149 14.26 10.54 3.47
CA VAL A 149 13.27 10.14 4.48
C VAL A 149 13.96 9.50 5.67
N GLU A 150 14.97 8.65 5.46
CA GLU A 150 15.72 8.02 6.55
C GLU A 150 16.55 9.03 7.37
N GLN A 151 17.13 10.03 6.70
CA GLN A 151 17.88 11.09 7.36
C GLN A 151 16.98 11.98 8.23
N LEU A 152 15.79 12.34 7.74
CA LEU A 152 14.82 13.14 8.49
C LEU A 152 14.15 12.35 9.62
N ASN A 153 13.96 11.04 9.43
CA ASN A 153 13.27 10.17 10.37
C ASN A 153 14.25 9.12 10.89
N THR A 154 15.19 9.59 11.70
CA THR A 154 16.19 8.75 12.34
C THR A 154 15.53 7.61 13.14
N PRO A 155 16.21 6.47 13.35
CA PRO A 155 15.71 5.38 14.18
C PRO A 155 15.11 5.83 15.52
N ALA A 156 15.78 6.78 16.20
CA ALA A 156 15.29 7.34 17.46
C ALA A 156 13.91 8.00 17.30
N VAL A 157 13.72 8.84 16.28
CA VAL A 157 12.43 9.50 15.99
C VAL A 157 11.34 8.47 15.67
N VAL A 158 11.67 7.47 14.83
CA VAL A 158 10.72 6.40 14.46
C VAL A 158 10.27 5.63 15.70
N LEU A 159 11.19 5.25 16.58
CA LEU A 159 10.89 4.53 17.82
C LEU A 159 10.08 5.38 18.80
N VAL A 160 10.39 6.67 18.92
CA VAL A 160 9.60 7.59 19.76
C VAL A 160 8.15 7.64 19.27
N ARG A 161 7.91 7.75 17.96
CA ARG A 161 6.55 7.70 17.39
C ARG A 161 5.87 6.37 17.65
N ALA A 162 6.57 5.25 17.42
CA ALA A 162 6.01 3.92 17.64
C ALA A 162 5.61 3.72 19.10
N ARG A 163 6.47 4.13 20.05
CA ARG A 163 6.21 4.05 21.49
C ARG A 163 5.11 4.99 21.95
N ALA A 164 5.04 6.21 21.41
CA ALA A 164 4.00 7.18 21.73
C ALA A 164 2.58 6.70 21.39
N ARG A 165 2.47 5.66 20.55
CA ARG A 165 1.19 5.04 20.16
C ARG A 165 0.90 3.71 20.86
N LEU A 166 1.76 3.24 21.77
CA LEU A 166 1.50 2.01 22.52
C LEU A 166 0.19 2.13 23.33
N GLY A 167 -0.66 1.12 23.23
CA GLY A 167 -1.96 1.09 23.88
C GLY A 167 -3.10 1.76 23.10
N ASP A 168 -2.84 2.36 21.93
CA ASP A 168 -3.91 2.81 21.02
C ASP A 168 -4.83 1.63 20.68
N THR A 169 -6.15 1.82 20.77
CA THR A 169 -7.18 0.78 20.50
C THR A 169 -8.08 1.10 19.30
N GLY A 170 -7.86 2.23 18.63
CA GLY A 170 -8.68 2.71 17.50
C GLY A 170 -8.42 2.03 16.16
N PHE A 171 -8.14 0.72 16.13
CA PHE A 171 -7.82 0.01 14.89
C PHE A 171 -8.96 0.15 13.87
N GLY A 172 -8.63 0.62 12.67
CA GLY A 172 -9.58 0.72 11.56
C GLY A 172 -8.98 0.11 10.29
N PRO A 173 -9.55 -0.98 9.72
CA PRO A 173 -9.03 -1.63 8.51
C PRO A 173 -8.79 -0.65 7.35
N CYS A 174 -9.63 0.38 7.28
CA CYS A 174 -9.62 1.40 6.23
C CYS A 174 -9.18 2.80 6.68
N SER A 175 -8.51 2.96 7.83
CA SER A 175 -8.10 4.29 8.30
C SER A 175 -6.90 4.32 9.24
N ASP A 176 -6.83 3.43 10.22
CA ASP A 176 -5.76 3.39 11.24
C ASP A 176 -5.37 1.92 11.43
N ASN A 177 -4.87 1.34 10.34
CA ASN A 177 -4.45 -0.05 10.28
C ASN A 177 -2.93 -0.17 10.52
N CYS A 178 -2.40 -1.40 10.41
CA CYS A 178 -0.97 -1.67 10.58
C CYS A 178 -0.07 -0.89 9.62
N GLU A 179 -0.47 -0.70 8.36
CA GLU A 179 0.30 0.06 7.37
C GLU A 179 0.33 1.56 7.72
N HIS A 180 -0.82 2.16 8.05
CA HIS A 180 -0.86 3.57 8.49
C HIS A 180 0.05 3.81 9.67
N PHE A 181 0.04 2.90 10.65
CA PHE A 181 0.89 2.99 11.82
C PHE A 181 2.38 2.96 11.44
N ALA A 182 2.81 1.96 10.68
CA ALA A 182 4.22 1.82 10.32
C ALA A 182 4.72 2.98 9.42
N THR A 183 3.94 3.36 8.42
CA THR A 183 4.25 4.49 7.54
C THR A 183 4.29 5.81 8.30
N TYR A 184 3.35 6.04 9.22
CA TYR A 184 3.38 7.21 10.09
C TYR A 184 4.64 7.26 10.95
N CYS A 185 5.06 6.14 11.55
CA CYS A 185 6.30 6.13 12.32
C CYS A 185 7.52 6.48 11.44
N LYS A 186 7.57 5.96 10.21
CA LYS A 186 8.67 6.18 9.27
C LYS A 186 8.69 7.56 8.61
N THR A 187 7.55 8.21 8.44
CA THR A 187 7.43 9.41 7.60
C THR A 187 6.77 10.61 8.28
N GLY A 188 6.11 10.42 9.42
CA GLY A 188 5.21 11.39 10.03
C GLY A 188 3.86 11.52 9.31
N LEU A 189 3.63 10.80 8.21
CA LEU A 189 2.42 10.89 7.42
C LEU A 189 1.48 9.72 7.68
N HIS A 190 0.21 10.01 7.99
CA HIS A 190 -0.85 9.01 8.06
C HIS A 190 -1.33 8.62 6.66
N LEU A 191 -0.56 7.77 6.00
CA LEU A 191 -0.85 7.26 4.65
C LEU A 191 -0.91 5.74 4.64
N CYS A 192 -1.71 5.21 3.72
CA CYS A 192 -1.88 3.77 3.51
C CYS A 192 -2.06 3.50 2.03
N ASN A 193 -1.10 2.77 1.46
CA ASN A 193 -1.13 2.43 0.06
C ASN A 193 -2.07 1.25 -0.20
N GLN A 194 -2.35 0.38 0.80
CA GLN A 194 -3.43 -0.62 0.72
C GLN A 194 -4.75 0.01 0.26
N LEU A 195 -5.14 1.12 0.89
CA LEU A 195 -6.38 1.79 0.55
C LEU A 195 -6.29 2.61 -0.73
N HIS A 196 -5.13 3.21 -1.01
CA HIS A 196 -4.93 3.92 -2.25
C HIS A 196 -5.09 3.00 -3.46
N GLN A 197 -4.40 1.86 -3.44
CA GLN A 197 -4.50 0.83 -4.47
C GLN A 197 -5.91 0.26 -4.55
N TRP A 198 -6.53 -0.06 -3.41
CA TRP A 198 -7.91 -0.56 -3.41
C TRP A 198 -8.88 0.43 -4.05
N LYS A 199 -8.75 1.74 -3.79
CA LYS A 199 -9.56 2.79 -4.43
C LYS A 199 -9.32 2.84 -5.94
N ILE A 200 -8.07 2.72 -6.40
CA ILE A 200 -7.73 2.68 -7.82
C ILE A 200 -8.34 1.44 -8.48
N THR A 201 -8.12 0.26 -7.90
CA THR A 201 -8.66 -1.01 -8.40
C THR A 201 -10.18 -1.00 -8.44
N LEU A 202 -10.84 -0.53 -7.38
CA LEU A 202 -12.31 -0.42 -7.33
C LEU A 202 -12.83 0.52 -8.43
N ARG A 203 -12.18 1.68 -8.61
CA ARG A 203 -12.54 2.61 -9.69
C ARG A 203 -12.38 1.97 -11.06
N ALA A 204 -11.27 1.27 -11.30
CA ALA A 204 -11.02 0.56 -12.56
C ALA A 204 -12.08 -0.52 -12.80
N TRP A 205 -12.45 -1.27 -11.77
CA TRP A 205 -13.47 -2.31 -11.83
C TRP A 205 -14.86 -1.74 -12.13
N ILE A 206 -15.27 -0.68 -11.44
CA ILE A 206 -16.54 0.03 -11.70
C ILE A 206 -16.57 0.55 -13.14
N CYS A 207 -15.48 1.20 -13.59
CA CYS A 207 -15.38 1.66 -14.98
C CYS A 207 -15.50 0.51 -15.97
N GLY A 208 -14.85 -0.64 -15.69
CA GLY A 208 -14.95 -1.85 -16.51
C GLY A 208 -16.40 -2.35 -16.61
N ILE A 209 -17.13 -2.44 -15.50
CA ILE A 209 -18.53 -2.86 -15.49
C ILE A 209 -19.40 -1.92 -16.33
N VAL A 210 -19.29 -0.61 -16.13
CA VAL A 210 -20.09 0.38 -16.88
C VAL A 210 -19.84 0.25 -18.38
N VAL A 211 -18.57 0.12 -18.76
CA VAL A 211 -18.11 -0.08 -20.14
C VAL A 211 -18.70 -1.39 -20.69
N SER A 212 -18.62 -2.51 -19.98
CA SER A 212 -19.22 -3.78 -20.41
C SER A 212 -20.74 -3.72 -20.56
N LEU A 213 -21.46 -3.10 -19.62
CA LEU A 213 -22.91 -2.93 -19.70
C LEU A 213 -23.33 -2.09 -20.91
N PHE A 214 -22.62 -0.98 -21.16
CA PHE A 214 -22.89 -0.13 -22.32
C PHE A 214 -22.64 -0.88 -23.64
N HIS A 215 -21.63 -1.73 -23.71
CA HIS A 215 -21.37 -2.56 -24.88
C HIS A 215 -22.47 -3.57 -25.14
N MET A 216 -22.93 -4.28 -24.10
CA MET A 216 -24.04 -5.23 -24.23
C MET A 216 -25.29 -4.57 -24.81
N VAL A 217 -25.63 -3.35 -24.37
CA VAL A 217 -26.77 -2.60 -24.93
C VAL A 217 -26.58 -2.29 -26.41
N ILE A 218 -25.38 -1.85 -26.81
CA ILE A 218 -25.05 -1.59 -28.22
C ILE A 218 -25.18 -2.87 -29.04
N VAL A 219 -24.58 -3.97 -28.58
CA VAL A 219 -24.54 -5.25 -29.28
C VAL A 219 -25.95 -5.81 -29.48
N VAL A 220 -26.81 -5.75 -28.45
CA VAL A 220 -28.22 -6.15 -28.56
C VAL A 220 -28.95 -5.26 -29.57
N ALA A 221 -28.80 -3.92 -29.49
CA ALA A 221 -29.46 -3.01 -30.42
C ALA A 221 -29.03 -3.25 -31.88
N PHE A 222 -27.75 -3.53 -32.13
CA PHE A 222 -27.27 -3.86 -33.48
C PHE A 222 -27.79 -5.22 -33.96
N SER A 223 -27.92 -6.21 -33.07
CA SER A 223 -28.44 -7.53 -33.44
C SER A 223 -29.88 -7.44 -33.97
N GLU A 224 -30.74 -6.64 -33.32
CA GLU A 224 -32.12 -6.41 -33.77
C GLU A 224 -32.16 -5.73 -35.15
N VAL A 225 -31.29 -4.74 -35.38
CA VAL A 225 -31.20 -4.06 -36.67
C VAL A 225 -30.77 -5.04 -37.76
N ILE A 226 -29.73 -5.86 -37.53
CA ILE A 226 -29.25 -6.84 -38.50
C ILE A 226 -30.33 -7.87 -38.81
N GLU A 227 -31.06 -8.36 -37.79
CA GLU A 227 -32.18 -9.28 -37.99
C GLU A 227 -33.28 -8.66 -38.86
N SER A 228 -33.58 -7.37 -38.69
CA SER A 228 -34.56 -6.67 -39.52
C SER A 228 -34.14 -6.57 -41.00
N PHE A 229 -32.84 -6.49 -41.30
CA PHE A 229 -32.31 -6.36 -42.66
C PHE A 229 -32.02 -7.70 -43.33
N ALA A 230 -31.66 -8.74 -42.58
CA ALA A 230 -31.10 -9.98 -43.14
C ALA A 230 -32.15 -10.92 -43.76
N GLY A 231 -33.42 -10.77 -43.42
CA GLY A 231 -34.49 -11.71 -43.80
C GLY A 231 -34.29 -13.12 -43.22
N ASN A 232 -35.35 -13.94 -43.22
CA ASN A 232 -35.48 -15.19 -42.43
C ASN A 232 -34.40 -16.29 -42.63
N ASN A 233 -33.40 -16.14 -43.52
CA ASN A 233 -32.49 -17.22 -43.91
C ASN A 233 -31.00 -16.98 -43.56
N LYS A 234 -30.63 -15.96 -42.78
CA LYS A 234 -29.21 -15.62 -42.49
C LYS A 234 -28.87 -15.35 -41.02
N HIS A 235 -29.51 -16.05 -40.09
CA HIS A 235 -29.29 -15.90 -38.64
C HIS A 235 -27.83 -16.16 -38.19
N TRP A 236 -27.07 -17.01 -38.90
CA TRP A 236 -25.69 -17.34 -38.54
C TRP A 236 -24.69 -16.19 -38.78
N LEU A 237 -24.95 -15.30 -39.75
CA LEU A 237 -24.09 -14.14 -40.05
C LEU A 237 -24.15 -13.11 -38.93
N GLY A 238 -25.34 -12.86 -38.37
CA GLY A 238 -25.52 -11.99 -37.21
C GLY A 238 -24.75 -12.50 -35.99
N ALA A 239 -24.81 -13.81 -35.73
CA ALA A 239 -24.08 -14.42 -34.61
C ALA A 239 -22.55 -14.30 -34.75
N ILE A 240 -21.99 -14.48 -35.96
CA ILE A 240 -20.54 -14.31 -36.18
C ILE A 240 -20.13 -12.85 -35.98
N LEU A 241 -20.90 -11.90 -36.53
CA LEU A 241 -20.64 -10.46 -36.36
C LEU A 241 -20.67 -10.04 -34.88
N LEU A 242 -21.61 -10.60 -34.11
CA LEU A 242 -21.73 -10.39 -32.67
C LEU A 242 -20.45 -10.85 -31.92
N VAL A 243 -20.00 -12.08 -32.20
CA VAL A 243 -18.81 -12.67 -31.56
C VAL A 243 -17.55 -11.89 -31.91
N VAL A 244 -17.38 -11.50 -33.18
CA VAL A 244 -16.22 -10.71 -33.62
C VAL A 244 -16.23 -9.31 -32.98
N SER A 245 -17.40 -8.66 -32.90
CA SER A 245 -17.59 -7.38 -32.22
C SER A 245 -17.16 -7.46 -30.75
N GLU A 246 -17.64 -8.47 -30.02
CA GLU A 246 -17.31 -8.67 -28.60
C GLU A 246 -15.81 -8.92 -28.38
N ILE A 247 -15.18 -9.75 -29.21
CA ILE A 247 -13.73 -9.99 -29.12
C ILE A 247 -12.94 -8.70 -29.35
N LEU A 248 -13.29 -7.93 -30.39
CA LEU A 248 -12.62 -6.66 -30.68
C LEU A 248 -12.81 -5.64 -29.57
N TYR A 249 -14.02 -5.60 -28.98
CA TYR A 249 -14.31 -4.72 -27.87
C TYR A 249 -13.47 -5.04 -26.63
N GLN A 250 -13.40 -6.31 -26.24
CA GLN A 250 -12.59 -6.75 -25.10
C GLN A 250 -11.11 -6.41 -25.32
N ILE A 251 -10.59 -6.60 -26.55
CA ILE A 251 -9.23 -6.18 -26.91
C ILE A 251 -9.06 -4.66 -26.70
N VAL A 252 -9.99 -3.84 -27.18
CA VAL A 252 -9.92 -2.38 -27.03
C VAL A 252 -9.97 -1.95 -25.58
N VAL A 253 -10.89 -2.51 -24.77
CA VAL A 253 -11.03 -2.18 -23.35
C VAL A 253 -9.77 -2.52 -22.57
N VAL A 254 -9.23 -3.73 -22.74
CA VAL A 254 -7.97 -4.14 -22.12
C VAL A 254 -6.83 -3.21 -22.53
N CYS A 255 -6.73 -2.87 -23.82
CA CYS A 255 -5.70 -1.96 -24.30
C CYS A 255 -5.85 -0.53 -23.76
N VAL A 256 -7.08 -0.02 -23.63
CA VAL A 256 -7.36 1.34 -23.12
C VAL A 256 -7.06 1.42 -21.63
N ILE A 257 -7.51 0.44 -20.84
CA ILE A 257 -7.20 0.35 -19.41
C ILE A 257 -5.68 0.33 -19.23
N TYR A 258 -5.00 -0.57 -19.93
CA TYR A 258 -3.54 -0.69 -19.87
C TYR A 258 -2.81 0.59 -20.32
N CYS A 259 -3.25 1.22 -21.42
CA CYS A 259 -2.63 2.44 -21.94
C CYS A 259 -2.95 3.71 -21.11
N ARG A 260 -4.04 3.71 -20.35
CA ARG A 260 -4.45 4.85 -19.50
C ARG A 260 -3.78 4.79 -18.14
N ASP A 261 -3.71 3.62 -17.52
CA ASP A 261 -2.95 3.42 -16.28
C ASP A 261 -1.48 3.76 -16.48
N SER A 262 -0.87 3.24 -17.55
CA SER A 262 0.55 3.50 -17.89
C SER A 262 0.87 4.98 -18.16
N ARG A 263 -0.14 5.85 -18.36
CA ARG A 263 0.07 7.28 -18.65
C ARG A 263 -0.15 8.22 -17.46
N ARG A 264 -0.96 7.84 -16.48
CA ARG A 264 -1.23 8.68 -15.29
C ARG A 264 -0.20 8.48 -14.19
N GLU A 265 0.29 7.27 -14.12
CA GLU A 265 1.34 6.83 -13.24
C GLU A 265 2.66 7.18 -13.98
N GLY A 266 3.54 8.02 -13.42
CA GLY A 266 4.88 8.28 -13.98
C GLY A 266 5.81 7.04 -14.00
N PHE A 267 5.21 5.85 -14.01
CA PHE A 267 5.76 4.54 -13.78
C PHE A 267 5.78 3.78 -15.10
N ARG A 268 6.94 3.83 -15.76
CA ARG A 268 7.24 2.99 -16.90
C ARG A 268 8.42 2.11 -16.53
N THR A 269 8.14 0.86 -16.19
CA THR A 269 9.19 -0.16 -16.34
C THR A 269 9.48 -0.34 -17.83
N ASP A 270 10.69 -0.79 -18.18
CA ASP A 270 11.04 -0.99 -19.59
C ASP A 270 10.20 -2.12 -20.25
N GLY A 271 9.65 -3.02 -19.42
CA GLY A 271 8.63 -4.00 -19.82
C GLY A 271 7.32 -3.35 -20.25
N ASP A 272 6.82 -2.38 -19.47
CA ASP A 272 5.57 -1.67 -19.79
C ASP A 272 5.66 -0.86 -21.08
N LYS A 273 6.85 -0.31 -21.39
CA LYS A 273 7.09 0.36 -22.67
C LYS A 273 7.00 -0.58 -23.87
N LYS A 274 7.43 -1.85 -23.73
CA LYS A 274 7.34 -2.85 -24.80
C LYS A 274 5.91 -3.34 -24.98
N MET A 275 5.21 -3.65 -23.88
CA MET A 275 3.83 -4.13 -23.93
C MET A 275 2.85 -3.04 -24.39
N SER A 276 3.04 -1.78 -23.98
CA SER A 276 2.26 -0.63 -24.49
C SER A 276 2.48 -0.43 -26.00
N ARG A 277 3.70 -0.61 -26.51
CA ARG A 277 3.98 -0.56 -27.96
C ARG A 277 3.34 -1.72 -28.70
N ALA A 278 3.40 -2.93 -28.14
CA ALA A 278 2.76 -4.11 -28.71
C ALA A 278 1.23 -3.94 -28.79
N CYS A 279 0.59 -3.46 -27.72
CA CYS A 279 -0.85 -3.17 -27.70
C CYS A 279 -1.23 -2.11 -28.73
N LYS A 280 -0.49 -0.99 -28.82
CA LYS A 280 -0.74 0.04 -29.84
C LYS A 280 -0.62 -0.50 -31.27
N CYS A 281 0.40 -1.31 -31.54
CA CYS A 281 0.57 -1.95 -32.83
C CYS A 281 -0.55 -2.95 -33.15
N ALA A 282 -1.00 -3.73 -32.17
CA ALA A 282 -2.11 -4.66 -32.34
C ALA A 282 -3.43 -3.92 -32.63
N LEU A 283 -3.69 -2.82 -31.91
CA LEU A 283 -4.89 -2.00 -32.08
C LEU A 283 -4.91 -1.29 -33.44
N LEU A 284 -3.76 -0.76 -33.88
CA LEU A 284 -3.61 -0.16 -35.21
C LEU A 284 -3.81 -1.19 -36.32
N LYS A 285 -3.27 -2.40 -36.18
CA LYS A 285 -3.48 -3.48 -37.15
C LYS A 285 -4.95 -3.92 -37.20
N ALA A 286 -5.60 -4.09 -36.05
CA ALA A 286 -7.01 -4.46 -35.99
C ALA A 286 -7.90 -3.38 -36.63
N ALA A 287 -7.65 -2.10 -36.35
CA ALA A 287 -8.36 -0.99 -36.97
C ALA A 287 -8.16 -0.95 -38.50
N TYR A 288 -6.92 -1.17 -38.97
CA TYR A 288 -6.61 -1.18 -40.40
C TYR A 288 -7.31 -2.33 -41.14
N SER A 289 -7.33 -3.53 -40.54
CA SER A 289 -8.04 -4.68 -41.10
C SER A 289 -9.55 -4.47 -41.17
N LEU A 290 -10.13 -3.70 -40.25
CA LEU A 290 -11.56 -3.35 -40.27
C LEU A 290 -11.92 -2.34 -41.38
N PHE A 291 -10.98 -1.47 -41.76
CA PHE A 291 -11.18 -0.45 -42.79
C PHE A 291 -10.90 -0.94 -44.22
N CYS A 292 -10.28 -2.12 -44.37
CA CYS A 292 -9.99 -2.73 -45.66
C CYS A 292 -10.94 -3.86 -46.05
N LEU A 293 -11.99 -4.11 -45.26
CA LEU A 293 -13.14 -4.97 -45.59
C LEU A 293 -14.33 -4.11 -46.02
#